data_AF-A0A290Q5C8-F1
#
_entry.id   AF-A0A290Q5C8-F1
#
_cell.length_a   1.000
_cell.length_b   1.000
_cell.length_c   1.000
_cell.angle_alpha   90.00
_cell.angle_beta   90.00
_cell.angle_gamma   90.00
#
_symmetry.space_group_name_H-M   'P 1'
#
loop_
_entity.id
_entity.type
_entity.pdbx_description
1 polymer ?
#
loop_
_entity_poly.entity_id
_entity_poly.type
_entity_poly.pdbx_seq_one_letter_code
_entity_poly.pdbx_strand_id
1 'polypeptide(L)'
;MVLQLNYPLRPPHVRIRHPAHQLRLAPPAAMSRLSPYILGPELYWLLVCLLVRIATKRGQPPTPAITSWLDDHWAWLPFILTPLTFLCLLLPDSNRWWLLLRIDVAILIGLFVATTLFVNGMTYHQPSSGPGAGSAYIAIPSLGYFLAFVATLITAAVFWWRSRHAA
;
A
#
# COMPACT_ATOMS: atom_id res chain seq x y z
N MET A 1 28.27 -81.04 -35.28
CA MET A 1 29.33 -80.25 -35.94
C MET A 1 28.74 -78.87 -36.23
N VAL A 2 29.32 -77.85 -35.57
CA VAL A 2 29.21 -76.39 -35.79
C VAL A 2 27.87 -75.69 -35.44
N LEU A 3 27.89 -75.06 -34.26
CA LEU A 3 27.12 -73.88 -33.86
C LEU A 3 27.51 -72.67 -34.72
N GLN A 4 26.53 -71.87 -35.15
CA GLN A 4 26.75 -70.51 -35.67
C GLN A 4 25.84 -69.55 -34.91
N LEU A 5 26.38 -68.97 -33.83
CA LEU A 5 25.80 -67.81 -33.16
C LEU A 5 26.09 -66.57 -33.99
N ASN A 6 25.05 -65.97 -34.55
CA ASN A 6 25.12 -64.74 -35.31
C ASN A 6 24.97 -63.55 -34.34
N TYR A 7 26.06 -62.84 -34.05
CA TYR A 7 26.04 -61.55 -33.37
C TYR A 7 26.47 -60.43 -34.33
N PRO A 8 25.67 -59.38 -34.54
CA PRO A 8 26.18 -58.16 -35.14
C PRO A 8 26.84 -57.27 -34.06
N LEU A 9 28.14 -57.04 -34.24
CA LEU A 9 28.93 -56.03 -33.54
C LEU A 9 28.37 -54.62 -33.85
N ARG A 10 27.76 -53.97 -32.86
CA ARG A 10 27.39 -52.54 -32.92
C ARG A 10 28.52 -51.72 -32.31
N PRO A 11 29.17 -50.79 -33.03
CA PRO A 11 30.21 -49.96 -32.44
C PRO A 11 29.59 -48.93 -31.47
N PRO A 12 30.29 -48.58 -30.37
CA PRO A 12 29.80 -47.56 -29.46
C PRO A 12 29.92 -46.18 -30.11
N HIS A 13 28.78 -45.49 -30.22
CA HIS A 13 28.75 -44.07 -30.55
C HIS A 13 29.46 -43.28 -29.43
N VAL A 14 30.70 -42.87 -29.69
CA VAL A 14 31.43 -41.92 -28.86
C VAL A 14 30.76 -40.56 -29.03
N ARG A 15 29.85 -40.23 -28.11
CA ARG A 15 29.21 -38.91 -28.04
C ARG A 15 30.17 -37.95 -27.34
N ILE A 16 30.96 -37.23 -28.12
CA ILE A 16 31.82 -36.12 -27.64
C ILE A 16 30.88 -35.05 -27.05
N ARG A 17 30.81 -34.95 -25.71
CA ARG A 17 30.16 -33.83 -25.03
C ARG A 17 31.11 -32.64 -25.08
N HIS A 18 30.78 -31.64 -25.88
CA HIS A 18 31.34 -30.30 -25.70
C HIS A 18 30.89 -29.74 -24.35
N PRO A 19 31.80 -29.38 -23.43
CA PRO A 19 31.45 -28.58 -22.28
C PRO A 19 31.25 -27.15 -22.79
N ALA A 20 30.03 -26.82 -23.19
CA ALA A 20 29.62 -25.44 -23.27
C ALA A 20 29.72 -24.88 -21.84
N HIS A 21 30.75 -24.07 -21.61
CA HIS A 21 30.88 -23.21 -20.44
C HIS A 21 29.60 -22.36 -20.35
N GLN A 22 28.63 -22.87 -19.62
CA GLN A 22 27.50 -22.08 -19.15
C GLN A 22 28.06 -21.12 -18.10
N LEU A 23 28.55 -19.98 -18.58
CA LEU A 23 28.63 -18.76 -17.81
C LEU A 23 27.20 -18.41 -17.40
N ARG A 24 26.77 -19.07 -16.33
CA ARG A 24 25.57 -18.76 -15.58
C ARG A 24 25.86 -17.42 -14.91
N LEU A 25 25.70 -16.34 -15.68
CA LEU A 25 25.55 -15.00 -15.14
C LEU A 25 24.44 -15.11 -14.11
N ALA A 26 24.83 -15.14 -12.83
CA ALA A 26 23.88 -15.06 -11.75
C ALA A 26 23.05 -13.80 -12.03
N PRO A 27 21.71 -13.90 -12.10
CA PRO A 27 20.91 -12.69 -12.07
C PRO A 27 21.29 -11.93 -10.79
N PRO A 28 21.36 -10.59 -10.79
CA PRO A 28 21.56 -9.81 -9.57
C PRO A 28 20.37 -10.04 -8.61
N ALA A 29 20.42 -11.16 -7.90
CA ALA A 29 19.43 -11.64 -6.98
C ALA A 29 19.85 -11.22 -5.58
N ALA A 30 19.62 -9.96 -5.22
CA ALA A 30 19.71 -9.56 -3.81
C ALA A 30 18.96 -8.26 -3.44
N MET A 31 18.56 -7.41 -4.39
CA MET A 31 17.96 -6.10 -4.05
C MET A 31 16.62 -5.88 -4.74
N SER A 32 15.57 -6.61 -4.34
CA SER A 32 14.19 -6.25 -4.75
C SER A 32 13.06 -6.85 -3.91
N ARG A 33 13.34 -7.65 -2.87
CA ARG A 33 12.26 -8.27 -2.08
C ARG A 33 11.60 -7.33 -1.07
N LEU A 34 12.28 -6.25 -0.67
CA LEU A 34 11.78 -5.27 0.29
C LEU A 34 11.11 -4.05 -0.36
N SER A 35 11.39 -3.81 -1.65
CA SER A 35 10.82 -2.69 -2.40
C SER A 35 9.28 -2.67 -2.45
N PRO A 36 8.57 -3.80 -2.67
CA PRO A 36 7.10 -3.79 -2.68
C PRO A 36 6.48 -3.72 -1.27
N TYR A 37 7.24 -4.01 -0.22
CA TYR A 37 6.75 -3.90 1.16
C TYR A 37 6.86 -2.48 1.71
N ILE A 38 7.87 -1.71 1.29
CA ILE A 38 8.10 -0.33 1.76
C ILE A 38 7.33 0.69 0.92
N LEU A 39 7.13 0.49 -0.39
CA LEU A 39 6.35 1.39 -1.28
C LEU A 39 4.83 1.08 -1.24
N GLY A 40 4.30 0.81 -0.05
CA GLY A 40 2.91 0.42 0.17
C GLY A 40 2.01 1.55 0.69
N PRO A 41 0.79 1.20 1.12
CA PRO A 41 -0.13 2.14 1.77
C PRO A 41 0.46 2.76 3.05
N GLU A 42 1.39 2.09 3.72
CA GLU A 42 2.02 2.58 4.95
C GLU A 42 2.91 3.79 4.69
N LEU A 43 3.72 3.77 3.63
CA LEU A 43 4.59 4.90 3.26
C LEU A 43 3.77 6.11 2.83
N TYR A 44 2.66 5.87 2.11
CA TYR A 44 1.71 6.92 1.78
C TYR A 44 1.20 7.63 3.06
N TRP A 45 0.73 6.88 4.05
CA TRP A 45 0.24 7.46 5.30
C TRP A 45 1.34 8.14 6.13
N LEU A 46 2.57 7.61 6.13
CA LEU A 46 3.72 8.26 6.74
C LEU A 46 4.03 9.61 6.07
N LEU A 47 3.98 9.67 4.74
CA LEU A 47 4.16 10.92 3.99
C LEU A 47 3.04 11.92 4.29
N VAL A 48 1.79 11.47 4.35
CA VAL A 48 0.65 12.32 4.76
C VAL A 48 0.87 12.88 6.16
N CYS A 49 1.24 12.05 7.13
CA CYS A 49 1.54 12.51 8.50
C CYS A 49 2.69 13.53 8.53
N LEU A 50 3.74 13.29 7.75
CA LEU A 50 4.88 14.21 7.63
C LEU A 50 4.45 15.56 7.03
N LEU A 51 3.66 15.54 5.95
CA LEU A 51 3.14 16.74 5.31
C LEU A 51 2.23 17.53 6.24
N VAL A 52 1.31 16.86 6.95
CA VAL A 52 0.45 17.49 7.97
C VAL A 52 1.31 18.14 9.04
N ARG A 53 2.33 17.45 9.55
CA ARG A 53 3.25 18.00 10.56
C ARG A 53 4.04 19.22 10.05
N ILE A 54 4.45 19.22 8.79
CA ILE A 54 5.16 20.36 8.19
C ILE A 54 4.19 21.54 8.00
N ALA A 55 2.99 21.27 7.51
CA ALA A 55 1.95 22.28 7.30
C ALA A 55 1.54 22.94 8.62
N THR A 56 1.31 22.16 9.69
CA THR A 56 0.98 22.69 11.02
C THR A 56 2.12 23.50 11.62
N LYS A 57 3.38 23.16 11.33
CA LYS A 57 4.54 23.96 11.79
C LYS A 57 4.76 25.24 10.97
N ARG A 58 4.50 25.22 9.66
CA ARG A 58 4.74 26.37 8.77
C ARG A 58 3.58 27.38 8.78
N GLY A 59 2.36 26.93 9.06
CA GLY A 59 1.16 27.77 9.14
C GLY A 59 0.98 28.51 10.47
N GLN A 60 2.06 28.69 11.25
CA GLN A 60 2.01 29.35 12.55
C GLN A 60 2.49 30.81 12.45
N PRO A 61 1.75 31.77 13.05
CA PRO A 61 0.50 31.61 13.79
C PRO A 61 -0.72 31.36 12.87
N PRO A 62 -1.75 30.61 13.32
CA PRO A 62 -2.97 30.39 12.54
C PRO A 62 -3.65 31.73 12.28
N THR A 63 -3.74 32.15 11.02
CA THR A 63 -4.54 33.32 10.65
C THR A 63 -6.03 32.99 10.74
N PRO A 64 -6.90 33.93 11.16
CA PRO A 64 -8.35 33.70 11.28
C PRO A 64 -9.00 33.14 10.00
N ALA A 65 -8.45 33.50 8.84
CA ALA A 65 -8.88 33.02 7.53
C ALA A 65 -8.58 31.52 7.31
N ILE A 66 -7.47 31.00 7.86
CA ILE A 66 -7.13 29.58 7.75
C ILE A 66 -8.05 28.75 8.64
N THR A 67 -8.36 29.22 9.85
CA THR A 67 -9.30 28.55 10.77
C THR A 67 -10.71 28.46 10.20
N SER A 68 -11.24 29.55 9.63
CA SER A 68 -12.58 29.52 9.02
C SER A 68 -12.62 28.65 7.77
N TRP A 69 -11.58 28.68 6.94
CA TRP A 69 -11.49 27.79 5.78
C TRP A 69 -11.45 26.31 6.21
N LEU A 70 -10.75 25.99 7.30
CA LEU A 70 -10.70 24.64 7.85
C LEU A 70 -12.05 24.18 8.41
N ASP A 71 -12.76 25.05 9.13
CA ASP A 71 -14.10 24.73 9.68
C ASP A 71 -15.11 24.41 8.56
N ASP A 72 -14.95 25.01 7.38
CA ASP A 72 -15.77 24.70 6.20
C ASP A 72 -15.26 23.48 5.40
N HIS A 73 -13.96 23.18 5.43
CA HIS A 73 -13.33 22.21 4.52
C HIS A 73 -12.75 20.96 5.18
N TRP A 74 -12.82 20.80 6.50
CA TRP A 74 -12.25 19.64 7.21
C TRP A 74 -12.80 18.30 6.70
N ALA A 75 -14.05 18.28 6.23
CA ALA A 75 -14.69 17.08 5.68
C ALA A 75 -14.02 16.59 4.38
N TRP A 76 -13.36 17.47 3.62
CA TRP A 76 -12.73 17.10 2.35
C TRP A 76 -11.47 16.23 2.53
N LEU A 77 -10.76 16.38 3.66
CA LEU A 77 -9.55 15.62 3.95
C LEU A 77 -9.75 14.09 3.83
N PRO A 78 -10.69 13.46 4.58
CA PRO A 78 -10.93 12.03 4.46
C PRO A 78 -11.48 11.62 3.08
N PHE A 79 -12.24 12.50 2.40
CA PHE A 79 -12.72 12.22 1.04
C PHE A 79 -11.60 12.15 -0.01
N ILE A 80 -10.48 12.84 0.20
CA ILE A 80 -9.34 12.79 -0.72
C ILE A 80 -8.35 11.73 -0.28
N LEU A 81 -8.00 11.69 1.02
CA LEU A 81 -6.93 10.84 1.53
C LEU A 81 -7.30 9.35 1.50
N THR A 82 -8.55 9.01 1.83
CA THR A 82 -9.00 7.62 1.91
C THR A 82 -9.01 6.94 0.54
N PRO A 83 -9.69 7.48 -0.50
CA PRO A 83 -9.70 6.83 -1.82
C PRO A 83 -8.31 6.74 -2.46
N LEU A 84 -7.45 7.74 -2.20
CA LEU A 84 -6.08 7.74 -2.71
C LEU A 84 -5.25 6.57 -2.14
N THR A 85 -5.58 6.08 -0.94
CA THR A 85 -4.95 4.88 -0.36
C THR A 85 -5.35 3.61 -1.12
N PHE A 86 -6.59 3.51 -1.60
CA PHE A 86 -7.06 2.39 -2.43
C PHE A 86 -6.40 2.36 -3.80
N LEU A 87 -5.81 3.47 -4.25
CA LEU A 87 -5.01 3.50 -5.48
C LEU A 87 -3.79 2.56 -5.41
N CYS A 88 -3.32 2.21 -4.20
CA CYS A 88 -2.31 1.18 -3.99
C CYS A 88 -2.75 -0.21 -4.44
N LEU A 89 -4.06 -0.48 -4.61
CA LEU A 89 -4.56 -1.75 -5.18
C LEU A 89 -4.18 -1.93 -6.66
N LEU A 90 -3.77 -0.86 -7.33
CA LEU A 90 -3.26 -0.94 -8.71
C LEU A 90 -1.83 -1.50 -8.77
N LEU A 91 -1.13 -1.57 -7.64
CA LEU A 91 0.21 -2.15 -7.61
C LEU A 91 0.15 -3.66 -7.83
N PRO A 92 1.05 -4.22 -8.65
CA PRO A 92 1.11 -5.66 -8.88
C PRO A 92 1.63 -6.37 -7.63
N ASP A 93 0.71 -6.75 -6.74
CA ASP A 93 0.99 -7.61 -5.60
C ASP A 93 0.47 -9.03 -5.85
N SER A 94 1.25 -10.00 -5.39
CA SER A 94 0.98 -11.43 -5.45
C SER A 94 -0.28 -11.84 -4.67
N ASN A 95 -0.65 -11.11 -3.61
CA ASN A 95 -1.82 -11.41 -2.80
C ASN A 95 -2.71 -10.18 -2.57
N ARG A 96 -3.76 -10.05 -3.38
CA ARG A 96 -4.71 -8.92 -3.33
C ARG A 96 -5.48 -8.82 -2.02
N TRP A 97 -5.81 -9.94 -1.38
CA TRP A 97 -6.51 -9.95 -0.09
C TRP A 97 -5.61 -9.46 1.04
N TRP A 98 -4.33 -9.85 1.01
CA TRP A 98 -3.33 -9.36 1.96
C TRP A 98 -3.08 -7.86 1.81
N LEU A 99 -3.00 -7.37 0.57
CA LEU A 99 -2.82 -5.95 0.30
C LEU A 99 -4.03 -5.13 0.76
N LEU A 100 -5.26 -5.64 0.63
CA LEU A 100 -6.47 -4.98 1.16
C LEU A 100 -6.42 -4.82 2.68
N LEU A 101 -6.04 -5.88 3.41
CA LEU A 101 -5.88 -5.81 4.87
C LEU A 101 -4.83 -4.77 5.28
N ARG A 102 -3.70 -4.70 4.57
CA ARG A 102 -2.67 -3.69 4.81
C ARG A 102 -3.18 -2.27 4.59
N ILE A 103 -3.99 -2.05 3.54
CA ILE A 103 -4.63 -0.77 3.29
C ILE A 103 -5.54 -0.38 4.45
N ASP A 104 -6.41 -1.29 4.90
CA ASP A 104 -7.32 -1.02 6.02
C ASP A 104 -6.55 -0.62 7.29
N VAL A 105 -5.54 -1.41 7.67
CA VAL A 105 -4.70 -1.13 8.85
C VAL A 105 -3.96 0.20 8.71
N ALA A 106 -3.40 0.48 7.52
CA ALA A 106 -2.69 1.74 7.26
C ALA A 106 -3.63 2.95 7.34
N ILE A 107 -4.87 2.84 6.84
CA ILE A 107 -5.88 3.91 6.96
C ILE A 107 -6.25 4.12 8.42
N LEU A 108 -6.53 3.05 9.17
CA LEU A 108 -6.92 3.17 10.58
C LEU A 108 -5.85 3.91 11.40
N ILE A 109 -4.59 3.48 11.27
CA ILE A 109 -3.49 4.08 12.04
C ILE A 109 -3.13 5.46 11.49
N GLY A 110 -2.96 5.57 10.17
CA GLY A 110 -2.51 6.78 9.51
C GLY A 110 -3.50 7.94 9.66
N LEU A 111 -4.79 7.67 9.47
CA LEU A 111 -5.82 8.71 9.60
C LEU A 111 -5.95 9.17 11.05
N PHE A 112 -5.88 8.26 12.02
CA PHE A 112 -5.90 8.62 13.44
C PHE A 112 -4.73 9.54 13.78
N VAL A 113 -3.50 9.11 13.46
CA VAL A 113 -2.28 9.87 13.76
C VAL A 113 -2.27 11.22 13.05
N ALA A 114 -2.66 11.26 11.77
CA ALA A 114 -2.75 12.51 11.00
C ALA A 114 -3.76 13.48 11.63
N THR A 115 -4.93 12.98 12.05
CA THR A 115 -5.95 13.79 12.74
C THR A 115 -5.41 14.33 14.07
N THR A 116 -4.75 13.51 14.88
CA THR A 116 -4.16 13.95 16.15
C THR A 116 -3.11 15.04 15.93
N LEU A 117 -2.22 14.87 14.95
CA LEU A 117 -1.21 15.88 14.61
C LEU A 117 -1.83 17.18 14.12
N PHE A 118 -2.91 17.09 13.34
CA PHE A 118 -3.63 18.22 12.80
C PHE A 118 -4.34 19.03 13.89
N VAL A 119 -5.14 18.35 14.73
CA VAL A 119 -5.88 18.99 15.83
C VAL A 119 -4.93 19.55 16.88
N ASN A 120 -3.89 18.82 17.29
CA ASN A 120 -2.90 19.33 18.23
C ASN A 120 -2.15 20.54 17.68
N GLY A 121 -1.90 20.59 16.37
CA GLY A 121 -1.31 21.75 15.71
C GLY A 121 -2.16 23.03 15.86
N MET A 122 -3.48 22.89 15.94
CA MET A 122 -4.42 23.99 16.12
C MET A 122 -4.66 24.36 17.59
N THR A 123 -4.92 23.39 18.45
CA THR A 123 -5.25 23.62 19.87
C THR A 123 -4.08 24.23 20.65
N TYR A 124 -2.83 23.92 20.31
CA TYR A 124 -1.66 24.44 21.03
C TYR A 124 -1.49 25.97 20.91
N HIS A 125 -2.05 26.60 19.87
CA HIS A 125 -1.83 28.03 19.60
C HIS A 125 -3.07 28.91 19.80
N GLN A 126 -4.27 28.32 19.90
CA GLN A 126 -5.49 29.02 20.30
C GLN A 126 -6.21 28.20 21.38
N PRO A 127 -6.00 28.49 22.68
CA PRO A 127 -6.70 27.83 23.78
C PRO A 127 -8.23 28.01 23.73
N SER A 128 -8.70 28.99 22.96
CA SER A 128 -10.10 29.29 22.68
C SER A 128 -10.57 28.76 21.32
N SER A 129 -9.92 27.72 20.76
CA SER A 129 -10.45 27.01 19.61
C SER A 129 -11.83 26.48 19.99
N GLY A 130 -12.89 27.08 19.44
CA GLY A 130 -14.27 26.82 19.79
C GLY A 130 -14.71 25.37 19.51
N PRO A 131 -16.02 25.08 19.57
CA PRO A 131 -16.58 23.73 19.41
C PRO A 131 -16.09 22.93 18.18
N GLY A 132 -15.52 23.60 17.16
CA GLY A 132 -15.00 23.03 15.91
C GLY A 132 -13.76 22.13 16.04
N ALA A 133 -12.83 22.40 16.95
CA ALA A 133 -11.61 21.59 17.06
C ALA A 133 -11.88 20.19 17.64
N GLY A 134 -12.76 20.12 18.65
CA GLY A 134 -13.20 18.86 19.25
C GLY A 134 -14.10 18.05 18.32
N SER A 135 -14.97 18.71 17.54
CA SER A 135 -15.80 18.03 16.55
C SER A 135 -14.96 17.48 15.39
N ALA A 136 -13.98 18.22 14.89
CA ALA A 136 -13.07 17.74 13.85
C ALA A 136 -12.25 16.51 14.29
N TYR A 137 -11.81 16.45 15.55
CA TYR A 137 -11.09 15.31 16.11
C TYR A 137 -11.88 14.00 16.03
N ILE A 138 -13.19 14.05 16.18
CA ILE A 138 -14.07 12.87 16.12
C ILE A 138 -14.58 12.65 14.70
N ALA A 139 -14.97 13.71 14.00
CA ALA A 139 -15.67 13.62 12.73
C ALA A 139 -14.74 13.22 11.57
N ILE A 140 -13.50 13.71 11.53
CA ILE A 140 -12.52 13.32 10.50
C ILE A 140 -12.26 11.80 10.50
N PRO A 141 -11.84 11.17 11.62
CA PRO A 141 -11.58 9.74 11.64
C PRO A 141 -12.86 8.92 11.46
N SER A 142 -13.98 9.33 12.05
CA SER A 142 -15.26 8.62 11.88
C SER A 142 -15.70 8.57 10.42
N LEU A 143 -15.62 9.71 9.72
CA LEU A 143 -16.00 9.80 8.30
C LEU A 143 -15.01 9.05 7.42
N GLY A 144 -13.71 9.14 7.69
CA GLY A 144 -12.71 8.39 6.93
C GLY A 144 -12.79 6.88 7.14
N TYR A 145 -13.09 6.40 8.36
CA TYR A 145 -13.33 4.99 8.63
C TYR A 145 -14.60 4.48 7.97
N PHE A 146 -15.67 5.28 7.97
CA PHE A 146 -16.89 4.94 7.24
C PHE A 146 -16.62 4.80 5.73
N LEU A 147 -15.90 5.75 5.13
CA LEU A 147 -15.49 5.68 3.74
C LEU A 147 -14.60 4.47 3.45
N ALA A 148 -13.63 4.18 4.31
CA ALA A 148 -12.75 3.02 4.18
C ALA A 148 -13.56 1.72 4.24
N PHE A 149 -14.50 1.62 5.18
CA PHE A 149 -15.38 0.46 5.31
C PHE A 149 -16.20 0.22 4.04
N VAL A 150 -16.85 1.27 3.51
CA VAL A 150 -17.64 1.17 2.27
C VAL A 150 -16.74 0.77 1.09
N ALA A 151 -15.57 1.39 0.94
CA ALA A 151 -14.62 1.09 -0.13
C ALA A 151 -14.08 -0.35 -0.03
N THR A 152 -13.82 -0.84 1.17
CA THR A 152 -13.38 -2.22 1.43
C THR A 152 -14.48 -3.22 1.10
N LEU A 153 -15.75 -2.95 1.45
CA LEU A 153 -16.87 -3.79 1.05
C LEU A 153 -17.02 -3.89 -0.47
N ILE A 154 -16.95 -2.75 -1.18
CA ILE A 154 -17.02 -2.72 -2.64
C ILE A 154 -15.84 -3.52 -3.25
N THR A 155 -14.63 -3.30 -2.75
CA THR A 155 -13.42 -3.98 -3.26
C THR A 155 -13.49 -5.49 -3.02
N ALA A 156 -13.88 -5.91 -1.82
CA ALA A 156 -14.06 -7.31 -1.46
C ALA A 156 -15.13 -7.98 -2.32
N ALA A 157 -16.26 -7.29 -2.59
CA ALA A 157 -17.31 -7.78 -3.48
C ALA A 157 -16.81 -7.96 -4.92
N VAL A 158 -16.01 -7.02 -5.45
CA VAL A 158 -15.40 -7.14 -6.78
C VAL A 158 -14.42 -8.31 -6.85
N PHE A 159 -13.61 -8.51 -5.81
CA PHE A 159 -12.67 -9.65 -5.75
C PHE A 159 -13.40 -10.98 -5.69
N TRP A 160 -14.45 -11.07 -4.87
CA TRP A 160 -15.31 -12.24 -4.77
C TRP A 160 -16.01 -12.56 -6.10
N TRP A 161 -16.54 -11.54 -6.77
CA TRP A 161 -17.19 -11.71 -8.06
C TRP A 161 -16.21 -12.22 -9.11
N ARG A 162 -15.00 -11.64 -9.17
CA ARG A 162 -13.94 -12.11 -10.07
C ARG A 162 -13.49 -13.53 -9.78
N SER A 163 -13.39 -13.95 -8.52
CA SER A 163 -13.00 -15.32 -8.18
C SER A 163 -14.03 -16.36 -8.62
N ARG A 164 -15.31 -15.99 -8.71
CA ARG A 164 -16.37 -16.90 -9.18
C ARG A 164 -16.42 -17.09 -10.69
N HIS A 165 -15.92 -16.14 -11.47
CA HIS A 165 -15.88 -16.22 -12.94
C HIS A 165 -14.55 -16.68 -13.51
N ALA A 166 -13.54 -16.84 -12.67
CA ALA A 166 -12.21 -17.35 -13.05
C ALA A 166 -12.05 -18.86 -12.80
N ALA A 167 -13.07 -19.52 -12.25
CA ALA A 167 -13.18 -20.97 -12.04
C ALA A 167 -14.16 -21.57 -13.06
#